data_AF-A0A1H7SZ95-F1
#
_entry.id   AF-A0A1H7SZ95-F1
#
_cell.length_a   1.000
_cell.length_b   1.000
_cell.length_c   1.000
_cell.angle_alpha   90.00
_cell.angle_beta   90.00
_cell.angle_gamma   90.00
#
_symmetry.space_group_name_H-M   'P 1'
#
loop_
_entity.id
_entity.type
_entity.pdbx_description
1 polymer ?
#
loop_
_entity_poly.entity_id
_entity_poly.type
_entity_poly.pdbx_seq_one_letter_code
_entity_poly.pdbx_strand_id
1 'polypeptide(L)' 'MVITYNGEKLRYIEDYFGEQVLWITNPSQISMEHMKFVGGYPDEYCIYLKDLPEADVAKIISQVVNDAEGRGKTSRI' A
#
# COMPACT_ATOMS: atom_id res chain seq x y z
N MET A 1 1.92 -4.09 6.23
CA MET A 1 3.25 -3.49 5.91
C MET A 1 3.02 -2.05 5.49
N VAL A 2 3.96 -1.13 5.74
CA VAL A 2 3.81 0.29 5.37
C VAL A 2 4.74 0.60 4.21
N ILE A 3 4.20 1.23 3.16
CA ILE A 3 4.90 1.58 1.93
C ILE A 3 4.84 3.09 1.75
N THR A 4 5.91 3.67 1.23
CA THR A 4 5.92 5.08 0.84
C THR A 4 5.55 5.19 -0.64
N TYR A 5 4.49 5.91 -0.94
CA TYR A 5 4.01 6.18 -2.30
C TYR A 5 3.68 7.66 -2.44
N ASN A 6 4.26 8.33 -3.43
CA ASN A 6 4.13 9.78 -3.65
C ASN A 6 4.39 10.64 -2.39
N GLY A 7 5.33 10.22 -1.54
CA GLY A 7 5.69 10.91 -0.30
C GLY A 7 4.79 10.58 0.90
N GLU A 8 3.68 9.87 0.68
CA GLU A 8 2.72 9.47 1.69
C GLU A 8 2.95 8.03 2.16
N LYS A 9 2.65 7.77 3.44
CA LYS A 9 2.70 6.41 4.01
C LYS A 9 1.34 5.74 3.88
N LEU A 10 1.29 4.65 3.14
CA LEU A 10 0.09 3.84 2.94
C LEU A 10 0.32 2.42 3.44
N ARG A 11 -0.76 1.71 3.79
CA ARG A 11 -0.67 0.34 4.25
C ARG A 11 -0.86 -0.60 3.07
N TYR A 12 0.16 -1.39 2.75
CA TYR A 12 0.04 -2.47 1.77
C TYR A 12 -0.68 -3.66 2.42
N ILE A 13 -1.82 -4.04 1.83
CA ILE A 13 -2.66 -5.18 2.23
C ILE A 13 -3.30 -5.84 1.00
N GLU A 14 -3.91 -7.00 1.21
CA GLU A 14 -4.84 -7.61 0.25
C GLU A 14 -6.28 -7.21 0.62
N ASP A 15 -7.09 -6.87 -0.37
CA ASP A 15 -8.52 -6.64 -0.19
C ASP A 15 -9.30 -7.94 0.01
N TYR A 16 -10.63 -7.85 0.13
CA TYR A 16 -11.49 -9.01 0.34
C TYR A 16 -11.41 -10.06 -0.80
N PHE A 17 -11.05 -9.64 -2.01
CA PHE A 17 -10.92 -10.50 -3.18
C PHE A 17 -9.48 -10.98 -3.43
N GLY A 18 -8.54 -10.63 -2.54
CA GLY A 18 -7.12 -10.95 -2.70
C GLY A 18 -6.38 -9.99 -3.64
N GLU A 19 -6.95 -8.84 -3.97
CA GLU A 19 -6.26 -7.83 -4.77
C GLU A 19 -5.29 -7.02 -3.89
N GLN A 20 -4.09 -6.81 -4.40
CA GLN A 20 -3.08 -6.01 -3.70
C GLN A 20 -3.42 -4.52 -3.80
N VAL A 21 -3.53 -3.87 -2.65
CA VAL A 21 -3.93 -2.47 -2.54
C VAL A 21 -3.06 -1.69 -1.55
N LEU A 22 -2.98 -0.38 -1.77
CA LEU A 22 -2.47 0.58 -0.80
C LEU A 22 -3.65 1.22 -0.06
N TRP A 23 -3.84 0.84 1.20
CA TRP A 23 -4.90 1.33 2.06
C TRP A 23 -4.52 2.64 2.75
N ILE A 24 -5.49 3.54 2.88
CA ILE A 24 -5.34 4.83 3.56
C ILE A 24 -4.94 4.67 5.04
N THR A 25 -4.13 5.60 5.55
CA THR A 25 -3.80 5.68 6.99
C THR A 25 -4.12 7.04 7.61
N ASN A 26 -4.37 8.05 6.79
CA ASN A 26 -4.75 9.39 7.21
C ASN A 26 -5.84 9.94 6.28
N PRO A 27 -6.95 10.51 6.81
CA PRO A 27 -8.01 11.11 6.00
C PRO A 27 -7.56 12.13 4.95
N SER A 28 -6.43 12.82 5.14
CA SER A 28 -5.91 13.76 4.13
C SER A 28 -5.51 13.08 2.81
N GLN A 29 -5.29 11.76 2.83
CA GLN A 29 -4.84 10.99 1.66
C GLN A 29 -5.97 10.70 0.68
N ILE A 30 -7.25 10.95 1.03
CA ILE A 30 -8.39 10.74 0.12
C ILE A 30 -8.26 11.54 -1.18
N SER A 31 -7.49 12.63 -1.17
CA SER A 31 -7.25 13.48 -2.35
C SER A 31 -6.06 13.04 -3.21
N MET A 32 -5.40 11.92 -2.88
CA MET A 32 -4.33 11.37 -3.72
C MET A 32 -4.89 10.84 -5.05
N GLU A 33 -4.07 10.89 -6.09
CA GLU A 33 -4.41 10.29 -7.39
C GLU A 33 -4.62 8.77 -7.26
N HIS A 34 -5.54 8.24 -8.08
CA HIS A 34 -5.94 6.82 -8.09
C HIS A 34 -6.61 6.30 -6.81
N MET A 35 -6.88 7.17 -5.83
CA MET A 35 -7.61 6.79 -4.62
C MET A 35 -9.06 6.44 -4.96
N LYS A 36 -9.51 5.28 -4.51
CA LYS A 36 -10.86 4.75 -4.72
C LYS A 36 -11.56 4.53 -3.39
N PHE A 37 -12.79 5.00 -3.29
CA PHE A 37 -13.69 4.67 -2.19
C PHE A 37 -14.17 3.23 -2.35
N VAL A 38 -14.02 2.42 -1.30
CA VAL A 38 -14.27 0.96 -1.36
C VAL A 38 -15.32 0.45 -0.38
N GLY A 39 -15.89 1.28 0.52
CA GLY A 39 -17.00 0.80 1.33
C GLY A 39 -17.54 1.72 2.42
N GLY A 40 -18.55 1.22 3.15
CA GLY A 40 -19.54 1.93 3.96
C GLY A 40 -19.08 2.83 5.13
N TYR A 41 -17.79 3.11 5.29
CA TYR A 41 -17.29 4.10 6.26
C TYR A 41 -16.44 5.20 5.59
N PRO A 42 -16.43 6.44 6.12
CA PRO A 42 -15.74 7.58 5.50
C PRO A 42 -14.22 7.45 5.29
N ASP A 43 -13.59 6.42 5.85
CA ASP A 43 -12.15 6.13 5.79
C ASP A 43 -11.82 4.85 5.01
N GLU A 44 -12.79 4.27 4.29
CA GLU A 44 -12.56 3.10 3.45
C GLU A 44 -12.13 3.53 2.04
N TYR A 45 -10.85 3.84 1.92
CA TYR A 45 -10.20 4.21 0.66
C TYR A 45 -8.93 3.39 0.41
N CYS A 46 -8.72 3.02 -0.86
CA CYS A 46 -7.47 2.38 -1.27
C CYS A 46 -7.07 2.74 -2.71
N ILE A 47 -5.81 2.48 -3.03
CA ILE A 47 -5.27 2.54 -4.39
C ILE A 47 -4.97 1.11 -4.81
N TYR A 48 -5.58 0.67 -5.91
CA TYR A 48 -5.32 -0.66 -6.47
C TYR A 48 -4.03 -0.66 -7.27
N LEU A 49 -3.14 -1.64 -7.01
CA LEU A 49 -1.88 -1.73 -7.74
C LEU A 49 -2.06 -1.92 -9.25
N LYS A 50 -3.12 -2.61 -9.68
CA LYS A 50 -3.46 -2.80 -11.10
C LYS A 50 -3.79 -1.52 -11.86
N ASP A 51 -4.17 -0.46 -11.13
CA ASP A 51 -4.53 0.84 -11.71
C ASP A 51 -3.34 1.81 -11.76
N LEU A 52 -2.18 1.40 -11.23
CA LEU A 52 -0.96 2.21 -11.21
C LEU A 52 -0.05 1.90 -12.41
N PRO A 53 0.79 2.86 -12.82
CA PRO A 53 1.85 2.59 -13.80
C PRO A 53 2.81 1.50 -13.30
N GLU A 54 3.28 0.64 -14.21
CA GLU A 54 4.19 -0.46 -13.89
C GLU A 54 5.46 0.00 -13.14
N ALA A 55 5.97 1.19 -13.46
CA ALA A 55 7.13 1.78 -12.80
C ALA A 55 6.88 2.06 -11.31
N ASP A 56 5.66 2.43 -10.93
CA ASP A 56 5.29 2.68 -9.55
C ASP A 56 5.00 1.37 -8.81
N VAL A 57 4.35 0.41 -9.48
CA VAL A 57 4.17 -0.95 -8.96
C VAL A 57 5.54 -1.56 -8.64
N ALA A 58 6.52 -1.47 -9.54
CA ALA A 58 7.87 -2.00 -9.31
C ALA A 58 8.54 -1.41 -8.06
N LYS A 59 8.40 -0.10 -7.81
CA LYS A 59 8.92 0.55 -6.60
C LYS A 59 8.22 0.06 -5.33
N ILE A 60 6.90 -0.13 -5.39
CA ILE A 60 6.12 -0.67 -4.28
C ILE A 60 6.58 -2.09 -3.96
N ILE A 61 6.65 -2.97 -4.96
CA ILE A 61 7.09 -4.35 -4.79
C ILE A 61 8.53 -4.43 -4.27
N SER A 62 9.44 -3.58 -4.74
CA SER A 62 10.80 -3.52 -4.19
C SER A 62 10.79 -3.20 -2.70
N GLN A 63 9.98 -2.23 -2.26
CA GLN A 63 9.82 -1.93 -0.82
C GLN A 63 9.24 -3.12 -0.04
N VAL A 64 8.29 -3.86 -0.63
CA VAL A 64 7.70 -5.07 -0.01
C VAL A 64 8.75 -6.14 0.25
N VAL A 65 9.54 -6.46 -0.77
CA VAL A 65 10.58 -7.49 -0.69
C VAL A 65 11.64 -7.08 0.34
N ASN A 66 12.10 -5.82 0.29
CA ASN A 66 13.10 -5.31 1.22
C ASN A 66 12.63 -5.36 2.70
N ASP A 67 11.35 -5.05 2.98
CA ASP A 67 10.78 -5.13 4.34
C ASP A 67 10.66 -6.59 4.81
N ALA A 68 10.26 -7.50 3.92
CA ALA A 68 10.18 -8.93 4.22
C ALA A 68 11.56 -9.53 4.55
N GLU A 69 12.59 -9.17 3.79
CA GLU A 69 13.97 -9.60 4.04
C GLU A 69 14.55 -9.03 5.34
N GLY A 70 14.17 -7.80 5.71
CA GLY A 70 14.58 -7.18 6.98
C GLY A 70 14.00 -7.91 8.21
N ARG A 71 12.75 -8.38 8.13
CA ARG A 71 12.10 -9.13 9.21
C ARG A 71 12.71 -10.52 9.43
N GLY A 72 13.27 -11.14 8.38
CA GLY A 72 13.93 -12.45 8.47
C GLY A 72 15.29 -12.46 9.17
N LYS A 73 15.92 -11.28 9.38
CA LYS A 73 17.28 -11.16 9.93
C LYS A 73 17.33 -10.87 11.44
N THR A 74 16.20 -10.76 12.14
CA THR A 74 16.15 -10.32 13.56
C THR A 74 16.08 -11.48 14.59
N SER A 75 16.44 -12.71 14.23
CA SER A 75 16.59 -13.81 15.20
C SER A 75 17.90 -14.56 14.99
N ARG A 76 19.00 -13.98 15.47
CA ARG A 76 20.22 -14.69 15.87
C ARG A 76 21.17 -13.72 16.59
N ILE A 77 20.94 -13.54 17.88
CA ILE A 77 21.98 -13.28 18.89
C ILE A 77 21.54 -13.91 20.19
#